data_AF-A0A3R7L862-F1
#
_entry.id   AF-A0A3R7L862-F1
#
_cell.length_a   1.000
_cell.length_b   1.000
_cell.length_c   1.000
_cell.angle_alpha   90.00
_cell.angle_beta   90.00
_cell.angle_gamma   90.00
#
_symmetry.space_group_name_H-M   'P 1'
#
loop_
_entity.id
_entity.type
_entity.pdbx_description
1 polymer ?
#
loop_
_entity_poly.entity_id
_entity_poly.type
_entity_poly.pdbx_seq_one_letter_code
_entity_poly.pdbx_strand_id
1 'polypeptide(L)'
;MLDVIEEEEEEPQDIIDESLYLFKPHMLFRTFPIKGAGDRVILYVTMYLHECLKKITSLKREEANAVLLNHATTSFASPGEKDFAFNAFFPPGTQAEQERWREYAKQLRLEASVRLIEKVFLFPEKDGTGNKFWMAFAKRPFLESG
;
A
#
# COMPACT_ATOMS: atom_id res chain seq x y z
N MET A 1 7.37 46.43 -6.91
CA MET A 1 7.95 45.11 -6.60
C MET A 1 6.80 44.15 -6.81
N LEU A 2 6.79 43.43 -7.93
CA LEU A 2 5.78 42.42 -8.22
C LEU A 2 6.22 41.17 -7.46
N ASP A 3 5.37 40.69 -6.55
CA ASP A 3 5.57 39.40 -5.92
C ASP A 3 5.53 38.34 -7.01
N VAL A 4 6.70 37.76 -7.29
CA VAL A 4 6.84 36.58 -8.12
C VAL A 4 6.17 35.47 -7.32
N ILE A 5 4.98 35.06 -7.75
CA ILE A 5 4.35 33.84 -7.27
C ILE A 5 5.25 32.72 -7.80
N GLU A 6 6.07 32.13 -6.94
CA GLU A 6 6.76 30.88 -7.26
C GLU A 6 5.67 29.84 -7.53
N GLU A 7 5.51 29.44 -8.80
CA GLU A 7 4.71 28.27 -9.13
C GLU A 7 5.39 27.07 -8.47
N GLU A 8 4.81 26.57 -7.37
CA GLU A 8 5.21 25.30 -6.80
C GLU A 8 5.03 24.24 -7.90
N GLU A 9 6.15 23.72 -8.45
CA GLU A 9 6.09 22.57 -9.34
C GLU A 9 5.43 21.41 -8.56
N GLU A 10 4.20 21.03 -8.93
CA GLU A 10 3.55 19.87 -8.35
C GLU A 10 4.48 18.66 -8.55
N GLU A 11 4.93 18.06 -7.44
CA GLU A 11 5.70 16.81 -7.51
C GLU A 11 4.89 15.79 -8.32
N PRO A 12 5.52 15.11 -9.31
CA PRO A 12 4.80 14.20 -10.17
C PRO A 12 4.21 13.06 -9.33
N GLN A 13 2.87 13.00 -9.28
CA GLN A 13 2.13 11.97 -8.56
C GLN A 13 2.48 10.58 -9.12
N ASP A 14 2.82 9.64 -8.24
CA ASP A 14 3.16 8.27 -8.63
C ASP A 14 2.05 7.25 -8.27
N ILE A 15 2.30 5.98 -8.60
CA ILE A 15 1.34 4.89 -8.41
C ILE A 15 1.07 4.57 -6.92
N ILE A 16 1.98 4.90 -6.01
CA ILE A 16 1.80 4.73 -4.57
C ILE A 16 0.87 5.83 -4.06
N ASP A 17 1.03 7.07 -4.52
CA ASP A 17 0.11 8.17 -4.19
C ASP A 17 -1.29 7.88 -4.70
N GLU A 18 -1.42 7.38 -5.94
CA GLU A 18 -2.70 6.94 -6.49
C GLU A 18 -3.32 5.81 -5.64
N SER A 19 -2.52 4.82 -5.23
CA SER A 19 -2.98 3.71 -4.39
C SER A 19 -3.45 4.19 -3.01
N LEU A 20 -2.74 5.13 -2.38
CA LEU A 20 -3.14 5.74 -1.10
C LEU A 20 -4.41 6.59 -1.25
N TYR A 21 -4.54 7.32 -2.35
CA TYR A 21 -5.72 8.12 -2.68
C TYR A 21 -6.96 7.23 -2.85
N LEU A 22 -6.82 6.12 -3.59
CA LEU A 22 -7.91 5.18 -3.87
C LEU A 22 -8.14 4.14 -2.76
N PHE A 23 -7.28 4.09 -1.74
CA PHE A 23 -7.31 3.06 -0.69
C PHE A 23 -8.69 2.90 -0.03
N LYS A 24 -9.24 4.00 0.51
CA LYS A 24 -10.52 3.94 1.25
C LYS A 24 -11.69 3.52 0.35
N PRO A 25 -11.87 4.06 -0.87
CA PRO A 25 -12.83 3.52 -1.84
C PRO A 25 -12.64 2.02 -2.13
N HIS A 26 -11.41 1.57 -2.40
CA HIS A 26 -11.14 0.16 -2.70
C HIS A 26 -11.46 -0.79 -1.55
N MET A 27 -11.34 -0.34 -0.30
CA MET A 27 -11.75 -1.11 0.88
C MET A 27 -13.28 -1.23 1.06
N LEU A 28 -14.07 -0.46 0.32
CA LEU A 28 -15.54 -0.49 0.37
C LEU A 28 -16.16 -1.28 -0.78
N PHE A 29 -15.44 -1.44 -1.89
CA PHE A 29 -15.93 -2.16 -3.06
C PHE A 29 -15.75 -3.68 -2.90
N ARG A 30 -16.71 -4.43 -3.46
CA ARG A 30 -16.66 -5.90 -3.52
C ARG A 30 -15.89 -6.44 -4.73
N THR A 31 -15.62 -5.57 -5.70
CA THR A 31 -14.99 -5.92 -6.97
C THR A 31 -13.87 -4.93 -7.27
N PHE A 32 -12.78 -5.43 -7.83
CA PHE A 32 -11.66 -4.61 -8.28
C PHE A 32 -11.56 -4.69 -9.81
N PRO A 33 -12.02 -3.68 -10.58
CA PRO A 33 -11.99 -3.74 -12.03
C PRO A 33 -10.54 -3.58 -12.53
N ILE A 34 -10.01 -4.61 -13.20
CA ILE A 34 -8.67 -4.59 -13.78
C ILE A 34 -8.80 -4.37 -15.29
N LYS A 35 -8.33 -3.22 -15.77
CA LYS A 35 -8.31 -2.85 -17.19
C LYS A 35 -6.92 -2.97 -17.79
N GLY A 36 -5.87 -2.78 -16.99
CA GLY A 36 -4.49 -2.79 -17.47
C GLY A 36 -3.46 -3.20 -16.42
N ALA A 37 -2.19 -3.03 -16.79
CA ALA A 37 -1.07 -3.38 -15.93
C ALA A 37 -0.97 -2.46 -14.69
N GLY A 38 -1.32 -1.18 -14.81
CA GLY A 38 -1.35 -0.24 -13.69
C GLY A 38 -2.32 -0.67 -12.59
N ASP A 39 -3.54 -1.06 -12.95
CA ASP A 39 -4.56 -1.52 -11.99
C ASP A 39 -4.10 -2.74 -11.18
N ARG A 40 -3.27 -3.61 -11.77
CA ARG A 40 -2.69 -4.76 -11.05
C ARG A 40 -1.72 -4.30 -9.97
N VAL A 41 -0.89 -3.29 -10.26
CA VAL A 41 0.03 -2.74 -9.27
C VAL A 41 -0.77 -2.03 -8.17
N ILE A 42 -1.79 -1.25 -8.52
CA ILE A 42 -2.68 -0.60 -7.53
C ILE A 42 -3.38 -1.66 -6.66
N LEU A 43 -3.87 -2.75 -7.23
CA LEU A 43 -4.44 -3.88 -6.48
C LEU A 43 -3.43 -4.44 -5.46
N TYR A 44 -2.20 -4.69 -5.90
CA TYR A 44 -1.15 -5.20 -5.04
C TYR A 44 -0.78 -4.24 -3.91
N VAL A 45 -0.57 -2.96 -4.22
CA VAL A 45 -0.23 -1.93 -3.23
C VAL A 45 -1.40 -1.73 -2.26
N THR A 46 -2.64 -1.70 -2.74
CA THR A 46 -3.83 -1.59 -1.89
C THR A 46 -3.92 -2.75 -0.88
N MET A 47 -3.69 -3.99 -1.34
CA MET A 47 -3.63 -5.16 -0.46
C MET A 47 -2.53 -5.00 0.59
N TYR A 48 -1.32 -4.63 0.16
CA TYR A 48 -0.19 -4.45 1.05
C TYR A 48 -0.45 -3.36 2.11
N LEU A 49 -1.01 -2.21 1.72
CA LEU A 49 -1.42 -1.15 2.63
C LEU A 49 -2.42 -1.65 3.68
N HIS A 50 -3.37 -2.51 3.27
CA HIS A 50 -4.32 -3.12 4.18
C HIS A 50 -3.63 -4.07 5.18
N GLU A 51 -2.69 -4.89 4.74
CA GLU A 51 -1.88 -5.73 5.63
C GLU A 51 -1.06 -4.89 6.63
N CYS A 52 -0.49 -3.77 6.18
CA CYS A 52 0.22 -2.83 7.03
C CYS A 52 -0.69 -2.27 8.13
N LEU A 53 -1.90 -1.81 7.81
CA LEU A 53 -2.86 -1.31 8.80
C LEU A 53 -3.20 -2.36 9.86
N LYS A 54 -3.37 -3.63 9.45
CA LYS A 54 -3.61 -4.73 10.39
C LYS A 54 -2.45 -4.92 11.36
N LYS A 55 -1.21 -4.77 10.88
CA LYS A 55 0.01 -4.95 11.70
C LYS A 55 0.28 -3.83 12.68
N ILE A 56 -0.07 -2.59 12.34
CA ILE A 56 0.22 -1.41 13.18
C ILE A 56 -0.92 -1.04 14.14
N THR A 57 -1.93 -1.91 14.27
CA THR A 57 -3.05 -1.67 15.16
C THR A 57 -2.56 -1.53 16.60
N SER A 58 -2.97 -0.45 17.27
CA SER A 58 -2.58 -0.11 18.64
C SER A 58 -1.09 0.17 18.86
N LEU A 59 -0.29 0.32 17.79
CA LEU A 59 1.12 0.69 17.89
C LEU A 59 1.29 2.22 17.82
N LYS A 60 2.38 2.71 18.43
CA LYS A 60 2.86 4.08 18.26
C LYS A 60 3.76 4.19 17.03
N ARG A 61 4.07 5.42 16.59
CA ARG A 61 4.77 5.70 15.33
C ARG A 61 6.09 4.96 15.19
N GLU A 62 6.95 4.95 16.21
CA GLU A 62 8.28 4.34 16.18
C GLU A 62 8.19 2.81 16.07
N GLU A 63 7.31 2.19 16.86
CA GLU A 63 7.06 0.75 16.82
C GLU A 63 6.45 0.33 15.48
N ALA A 64 5.49 1.11 14.98
CA ALA A 64 4.86 0.89 13.69
C ALA A 64 5.88 0.95 12.54
N ASN A 65 6.80 1.93 12.57
CA ASN A 65 7.90 2.03 11.59
C ASN A 65 8.77 0.77 11.57
N ALA A 66 9.21 0.28 12.74
CA ALA A 66 10.03 -0.91 12.83
C ALA A 66 9.29 -2.16 12.31
N VAL A 67 8.01 -2.31 12.68
CA VAL A 67 7.17 -3.42 12.22
C VAL A 67 6.97 -3.40 10.70
N LEU A 68 6.71 -2.23 10.11
CA LEU A 68 6.48 -2.11 8.68
C LEU A 68 7.76 -2.24 7.84
N LEU A 69 8.92 -1.80 8.36
CA LEU A 69 10.21 -2.03 7.71
C LEU A 69 10.53 -3.53 7.62
N ASN A 70 10.31 -4.26 8.71
CA ASN A 70 10.48 -5.72 8.71
C ASN A 70 9.48 -6.40 7.76
N HIS A 71 8.21 -5.96 7.76
CA HIS A 71 7.20 -6.52 6.87
C HIS A 71 7.51 -6.28 5.38
N ALA A 72 7.99 -5.10 5.03
CA ALA A 72 8.35 -4.73 3.66
C ALA A 72 9.48 -5.60 3.07
N THR A 73 10.40 -6.07 3.94
CA THR A 73 11.58 -6.84 3.53
C THR A 73 11.44 -8.35 3.70
N THR A 74 10.42 -8.81 4.42
CA THR A 74 10.09 -10.23 4.57
C THR A 74 9.79 -10.86 3.21
N SER A 75 10.26 -12.10 2.98
CA SER A 75 10.00 -12.85 1.75
C SER A 75 8.50 -12.95 1.43
N PHE A 76 8.15 -12.87 0.15
CA PHE A 76 6.77 -12.92 -0.32
C PHE A 76 6.67 -13.59 -1.68
N ALA A 77 5.47 -14.07 -2.00
CA ALA A 77 5.19 -14.76 -3.25
C ALA A 77 5.18 -13.82 -4.46
N SER A 78 5.64 -14.31 -5.61
CA SER A 78 5.59 -13.66 -6.92
C SER A 78 4.43 -14.21 -7.75
N PRO A 79 3.92 -13.45 -8.74
CA PRO A 79 2.96 -13.94 -9.72
C PRO A 79 3.37 -15.29 -10.35
N GLY A 80 2.44 -16.25 -10.33
CA GLY A 80 2.65 -17.63 -10.76
C GLY A 80 3.01 -18.60 -9.63
N GLU A 81 3.39 -18.12 -8.45
CA GLU A 81 3.64 -18.98 -7.29
C GLU A 81 2.33 -19.32 -6.57
N LYS A 82 2.23 -20.54 -6.02
CA LYS A 82 1.02 -21.05 -5.35
C LYS A 82 0.46 -20.10 -4.30
N ASP A 83 1.33 -19.44 -3.54
CA ASP A 83 0.96 -18.60 -2.40
C ASP A 83 0.70 -17.13 -2.80
N PHE A 84 0.75 -16.80 -4.09
CA PHE A 84 0.41 -15.45 -4.55
C PHE A 84 -1.11 -15.26 -4.66
N ALA A 85 -1.65 -14.42 -3.77
CA ALA A 85 -3.09 -14.21 -3.59
C ALA A 85 -3.84 -13.77 -4.86
N PHE A 86 -3.17 -13.12 -5.81
CA PHE A 86 -3.79 -12.51 -6.99
C PHE A 86 -3.43 -13.20 -8.31
N ASN A 87 -3.10 -14.49 -8.30
CA ASN A 87 -2.74 -15.24 -9.52
C ASN A 87 -3.82 -15.16 -10.62
N ALA A 88 -5.11 -15.04 -10.26
CA ALA A 88 -6.19 -14.88 -11.24
C ALA A 88 -6.12 -13.56 -12.03
N PHE A 89 -5.42 -12.56 -11.49
CA PHE A 89 -5.35 -11.20 -12.03
C PHE A 89 -4.00 -10.87 -12.67
N PHE A 90 -2.96 -11.65 -12.33
CA PHE A 90 -1.60 -11.43 -12.82
C PHE A 90 -1.22 -12.53 -13.81
N PRO A 91 -0.61 -12.17 -14.96
CA PRO A 91 -0.06 -13.18 -15.85
C PRO A 91 1.09 -13.93 -15.14
N PRO A 92 1.17 -15.26 -15.32
CA PRO A 92 2.35 -16.00 -14.86
C PRO A 92 3.58 -15.54 -15.64
N GLY A 93 4.66 -15.24 -14.93
CA GLY A 93 5.95 -14.87 -15.52
C GLY A 93 6.96 -16.02 -15.52
N THR A 94 8.01 -15.85 -16.31
CA THR A 94 9.24 -16.63 -16.24
C THR A 94 9.95 -16.45 -14.89
N GLN A 95 10.91 -17.31 -14.56
CA GLN A 95 11.70 -17.19 -13.33
C GLN A 95 12.42 -15.83 -13.22
N ALA A 96 12.94 -15.31 -14.34
CA ALA A 96 13.59 -14.00 -14.38
C ALA A 96 12.60 -12.85 -14.11
N GLU A 97 11.37 -12.94 -14.63
CA GLU A 97 10.32 -11.96 -14.35
C GLU A 97 9.84 -12.03 -12.90
N GLN A 98 9.79 -13.24 -12.31
CA GLN A 98 9.48 -13.41 -10.90
C GLN A 98 10.52 -12.78 -9.99
N GLU A 99 11.81 -12.86 -10.33
CA GLU A 99 12.89 -12.22 -9.58
C GLU A 99 12.82 -10.69 -9.69
N ARG A 100 12.65 -10.16 -10.92
CA ARG A 100 12.42 -8.73 -11.16
C ARG A 100 11.20 -8.21 -10.40
N TRP A 101 10.13 -9.00 -10.35
CA TRP A 101 8.95 -8.66 -9.56
C TRP A 101 9.28 -8.52 -8.06
N ARG A 102 10.08 -9.43 -7.47
CA ARG A 102 10.43 -9.32 -6.05
C ARG A 102 11.23 -8.05 -5.76
N GLU A 103 12.17 -7.70 -6.63
CA GLU A 103 12.93 -6.46 -6.49
C GLU A 103 12.02 -5.23 -6.58
N TYR A 104 11.18 -5.17 -7.61
CA TYR A 104 10.24 -4.07 -7.82
C TYR A 104 9.22 -3.95 -6.68
N ALA A 105 8.56 -5.06 -6.33
CA ALA A 105 7.55 -5.07 -5.28
C ALA A 105 8.15 -4.79 -3.89
N LYS A 106 9.40 -5.16 -3.62
CA LYS A 106 10.09 -4.77 -2.39
C LYS A 106 10.27 -3.26 -2.30
N GLN A 107 10.62 -2.59 -3.41
CA GLN A 107 10.69 -1.12 -3.44
C GLN A 107 9.32 -0.48 -3.20
N LEU A 108 8.27 -0.98 -3.87
CA LEU A 108 6.89 -0.53 -3.63
C LEU A 108 6.50 -0.66 -2.16
N ARG A 109 6.81 -1.80 -1.53
CA ARG A 109 6.49 -2.05 -0.12
C ARG A 109 7.20 -1.09 0.83
N LEU A 110 8.49 -0.84 0.61
CA LEU A 110 9.29 0.06 1.43
C LEU A 110 8.72 1.48 1.38
N GLU A 111 8.49 1.99 0.17
CA GLU A 111 7.99 3.35 -0.04
C GLU A 111 6.55 3.51 0.45
N ALA A 112 5.67 2.55 0.13
CA ALA A 112 4.28 2.56 0.60
C ALA A 112 4.18 2.49 2.13
N SER A 113 5.07 1.74 2.80
CA SER A 113 5.13 1.71 4.27
C SER A 113 5.43 3.08 4.87
N VAL A 114 6.44 3.78 4.34
CA VAL A 114 6.85 5.10 4.85
C VAL A 114 5.71 6.11 4.68
N ARG A 115 5.15 6.21 3.47
CA ARG A 115 4.04 7.13 3.19
C ARG A 115 2.78 6.79 3.98
N LEU A 116 2.48 5.51 4.19
CA LEU A 116 1.34 5.10 5.02
C LEU A 116 1.51 5.56 6.48
N ILE A 117 2.70 5.42 7.07
CA ILE A 117 2.98 5.88 8.43
C ILE A 117 2.71 7.38 8.55
N GLU A 118 3.17 8.17 7.59
CA GLU A 118 2.92 9.61 7.56
C GLU A 118 1.41 9.91 7.57
N LYS A 119 0.62 9.24 6.72
CA LYS A 119 -0.83 9.46 6.66
C LYS A 119 -1.56 8.98 7.92
N VAL A 120 -1.17 7.85 8.51
CA VAL A 120 -1.82 7.26 9.69
C VAL A 120 -1.53 8.07 10.95
N PHE A 121 -0.31 8.58 11.09
CA PHE A 121 0.17 9.32 12.26
C PHE A 121 0.26 10.83 12.04
N LEU A 122 -0.33 11.37 10.97
CA LEU A 122 -0.42 12.83 10.75
C LEU A 122 -1.21 13.51 11.88
N PHE A 123 -2.29 12.88 12.31
CA PHE A 123 -3.14 13.33 13.41
C PHE A 123 -3.42 12.15 14.35
N PRO A 124 -2.44 11.74 15.18
CA PRO A 124 -2.56 10.55 16.02
C PRO A 124 -3.64 10.75 17.09
N GLU A 125 -4.12 9.64 17.63
CA GLU A 125 -5.01 9.66 18.80
C GLU A 125 -4.27 10.15 20.05
N LYS A 126 -5.01 10.49 21.11
CA LYS A 126 -4.43 11.05 22.35
C LYS A 126 -3.40 10.12 23.03
N ASP A 127 -3.53 8.81 22.83
CA ASP A 127 -2.61 7.80 23.36
C ASP A 127 -1.35 7.61 22.49
N GLY A 128 -1.25 8.34 21.38
CA GLY A 128 -0.14 8.26 20.41
C GLY A 128 -0.32 7.18 19.35
N THR A 129 -1.46 6.47 19.33
CA THR A 129 -1.74 5.46 18.30
C THR A 129 -2.25 6.10 17.00
N GLY A 130 -2.28 5.32 15.93
CA GLY A 130 -2.70 5.77 14.61
C GLY A 130 -4.15 6.28 14.56
N ASN A 131 -4.41 7.26 13.72
CA ASN A 131 -5.72 7.91 13.61
C ASN A 131 -6.84 6.90 13.26
N LYS A 132 -7.98 6.97 13.97
CA LYS A 132 -9.14 6.09 13.77
C LYS A 132 -9.70 6.06 12.34
N PHE A 133 -9.57 7.14 11.56
CA PHE A 133 -10.04 7.23 10.17
C PHE A 133 -9.22 6.41 9.18
N TRP A 134 -8.03 5.96 9.59
CA TRP A 134 -7.27 4.92 8.91
C TRP A 134 -7.49 3.57 9.58
N MET A 135 -7.39 3.51 10.90
CA MET A 135 -7.46 2.25 11.65
C MET A 135 -8.80 1.52 11.53
N ALA A 136 -9.90 2.24 11.24
CA ALA A 136 -11.20 1.62 10.97
C ALA A 136 -11.18 0.62 9.80
N PHE A 137 -10.24 0.77 8.85
CA PHE A 137 -10.12 -0.11 7.69
C PHE A 137 -9.31 -1.38 7.97
N ALA A 138 -8.56 -1.47 9.07
CA ALA A 138 -7.80 -2.68 9.43
C ALA A 138 -8.69 -3.91 9.70
N LYS A 139 -9.96 -3.68 10.09
CA LYS A 139 -10.93 -4.75 10.36
C LYS A 139 -11.83 -5.06 9.16
N ARG A 140 -11.74 -4.29 8.08
CA ARG A 140 -12.58 -4.50 6.91
C ARG A 140 -11.93 -5.54 6.01
N PRO A 141 -12.68 -6.53 5.53
CA PRO A 141 -12.13 -7.46 4.57
C PRO A 141 -11.81 -6.76 3.25
N PHE A 142 -10.68 -7.12 2.65
CA PHE A 142 -10.32 -6.67 1.31
C PHE A 142 -10.57 -7.81 0.33
N LEU A 143 -11.49 -7.60 -0.62
CA LEU A 143 -11.83 -8.58 -1.66
C LEU A 143 -12.09 -10.00 -1.11
N GLU A 144 -12.82 -10.11 -0.01
CA GLU A 144 -13.31 -11.42 0.45
C GLU A 144 -14.24 -12.01 -0.62
N SER A 145 -13.91 -13.23 -1.04
CA SER A 145 -14.88 -14.14 -1.65
C SER A 145 -16.00 -14.34 -0.64
N GLY A 146 -17.23 -13.98 -1.02
CA GLY A 146 -18.41 -14.37 -0.24
C GLY A 146 -18.53 -15.89 -0.10
#